data_AF-A0A8J9Y4W0-F1
#
_entry.id   AF-A0A8J9Y4W0-F1
#
_cell.length_a   1.000
_cell.length_b   1.000
_cell.length_c   1.000
_cell.angle_alpha   90.00
_cell.angle_beta   90.00
_cell.angle_gamma   90.00
#
_symmetry.space_group_name_H-M   'P 1'
#
loop_
_entity.id
_entity.type
_entity.pdbx_description
1 polymer ?
#
loop_
_entity_poly.entity_id
_entity_poly.type
_entity_poly.pdbx_seq_one_letter_code
_entity_poly.pdbx_strand_id
1 'polypeptide(L)'
;MTIGHDRICRAQYQHFYVLSETRKCNNTNFPIDWLDGLMMIVSKQKNYFWPDLGSRDLQLHLFLTFEILISSMRGRRFVVMVSLSGAVCIQMIAIVMGEPTIFLKSTGNEVISYNYPFVSRSQWHARIPKAKDPLPSPVPYVVIHHSHSPPACYDAPHCKRAMRSMQNFHMDDRGWNDIGYHFAVGGDGVAYEGRGWGVLGAHSLHFNNVSIGICLIGDWTNSVPPLQQLKTAQALIASGVELGFVKPEYKLVGHRQVRDTECPGDALYKEIQSWPHYTSFPSSYRDLDVILQEAGF
;
A
#
# COMPACT_ATOMS: atom_id res chain seq x y z
N MET A 1 6.56 61.09 -6.60
CA MET A 1 6.20 59.72 -7.04
C MET A 1 7.17 58.77 -6.37
N THR A 2 6.68 57.60 -5.97
CA THR A 2 7.35 56.49 -5.26
C THR A 2 7.82 56.75 -3.82
N ILE A 3 7.11 56.05 -2.92
CA ILE A 3 7.45 55.70 -1.55
C ILE A 3 8.48 54.55 -1.59
N GLY A 4 9.48 54.60 -0.73
CA GLY A 4 10.38 53.49 -0.42
C GLY A 4 10.33 53.19 1.08
N HIS A 5 10.10 51.92 1.40
CA HIS A 5 9.95 51.34 2.73
C HIS A 5 10.97 51.80 3.77
N ASP A 6 10.53 51.94 5.02
CA ASP A 6 11.31 51.39 6.14
C ASP A 6 10.47 51.26 7.43
N ARG A 7 10.58 50.05 8.00
CA ARG A 7 10.83 49.77 9.42
C ARG A 7 9.72 49.82 10.49
N ILE A 8 9.64 48.66 11.14
CA ILE A 8 9.77 48.41 12.59
C ILE A 8 8.47 48.36 13.41
N CYS A 9 8.12 47.12 13.76
CA CYS A 9 7.35 46.76 14.95
C CYS A 9 8.08 47.22 16.22
N ARG A 10 7.36 47.85 17.16
CA ARG A 10 7.69 47.71 18.58
C ARG A 10 6.49 47.95 19.49
N ALA A 11 6.31 46.98 20.40
CA ALA A 11 5.91 47.11 21.79
C ALA A 11 4.47 47.61 22.08
N GLN A 12 3.79 47.24 23.15
CA GLN A 12 4.17 46.56 24.39
C GLN A 12 2.88 46.04 25.03
N TYR A 13 2.96 44.91 25.74
CA TYR A 13 1.86 44.37 26.53
C TYR A 13 1.53 45.30 27.70
N GLN A 14 0.28 45.74 27.79
CA GLN A 14 -0.33 46.14 29.06
C GLN A 14 -1.84 45.84 29.06
N HIS A 15 -2.29 45.49 30.24
CA HIS A 15 -3.52 44.78 30.55
C HIS A 15 -4.82 45.59 30.36
N PHE A 16 -5.87 44.82 30.03
CA PHE A 16 -7.30 45.04 30.31
C PHE A 16 -8.15 45.98 29.43
N TYR A 17 -9.33 45.45 29.09
CA TYR A 17 -10.52 46.05 28.48
C TYR A 17 -10.42 46.54 27.04
N VAL A 18 -10.94 45.75 26.09
CA VAL A 18 -11.58 46.32 24.89
C VAL A 18 -12.88 45.58 24.61
N LEU A 19 -13.96 46.31 24.84
CA LEU A 19 -15.32 46.10 24.36
C LEU A 19 -15.31 45.78 22.86
N SER A 20 -16.27 44.98 22.43
CA SER A 20 -16.54 44.73 21.02
C SER A 20 -16.76 46.05 20.26
N GLU A 21 -15.84 46.41 19.37
CA GLU A 21 -16.15 47.31 18.26
C GLU A 21 -15.74 46.64 16.94
N THR A 22 -16.76 46.24 16.19
CA THR A 22 -16.66 45.92 14.78
C THR A 22 -16.25 47.15 13.99
N ARG A 23 -15.09 47.12 13.32
CA ARG A 23 -14.81 48.02 12.19
C ARG A 23 -14.62 47.20 10.92
N LYS A 24 -15.52 47.44 9.96
CA LYS A 24 -15.39 47.06 8.56
C LYS A 24 -14.35 47.97 7.90
N CYS A 25 -13.32 47.39 7.30
CA CYS A 25 -12.54 48.03 6.23
C CYS A 25 -12.34 47.03 5.08
N ASN A 26 -13.02 47.34 3.97
CA ASN A 26 -12.83 47.00 2.55
C ASN A 26 -12.03 45.76 2.12
N ASN A 27 -12.78 44.79 1.59
CA ASN A 27 -12.59 44.12 0.29
C ASN A 27 -11.15 43.76 -0.15
N THR A 28 -10.56 42.75 0.49
CA THR A 28 -9.71 41.75 -0.18
C THR A 28 -9.85 40.40 0.56
N ASN A 29 -10.07 39.33 -0.21
CA ASN A 29 -10.13 37.97 0.32
C ASN A 29 -8.72 37.49 0.69
N PHE A 30 -8.49 37.17 1.95
CA PHE A 30 -7.47 36.21 2.37
C PHE A 30 -8.13 35.14 3.26
N PRO A 31 -7.84 33.85 3.07
CA PRO A 31 -8.29 32.81 3.99
C PRO A 31 -7.56 33.02 5.32
N ILE A 32 -8.31 33.28 6.40
CA ILE A 32 -7.82 33.06 7.75
C ILE A 32 -7.80 31.55 7.94
N ASP A 33 -6.60 31.02 8.14
CA ASP A 33 -6.33 29.60 8.36
C ASP A 33 -7.11 29.09 9.58
N TRP A 34 -7.76 27.95 9.42
CA TRP A 34 -8.56 27.27 10.45
C TRP A 34 -7.72 26.80 11.66
N LEU A 35 -6.39 26.87 11.56
CA LEU A 35 -5.46 26.45 12.60
C LEU A 35 -5.33 27.48 13.75
N ASP A 36 -5.50 28.77 13.48
CA ASP A 36 -5.32 29.81 14.51
C ASP A 36 -6.49 29.86 15.51
N GLY A 37 -7.71 29.55 15.05
CA GLY A 37 -8.89 29.47 15.92
C GLY A 37 -8.86 28.26 16.87
N LEU A 38 -8.35 27.12 16.40
CA LEU A 38 -8.19 25.90 17.20
C LEU A 38 -7.10 26.05 18.26
N MET A 39 -5.99 26.73 17.93
CA MET A 39 -4.89 26.97 18.87
C MET A 39 -5.28 27.90 20.03
N MET A 40 -6.20 28.86 19.81
CA MET A 40 -6.72 29.71 20.90
C MET A 40 -7.62 28.97 21.88
N ILE A 41 -8.37 27.95 21.44
CA ILE A 41 -9.24 27.16 22.32
C ILE A 41 -8.40 26.21 23.19
N VAL A 42 -7.39 25.57 22.59
CA VAL A 42 -6.47 24.68 23.31
C VAL A 42 -5.60 25.48 24.31
N SER A 43 -5.20 26.71 23.96
CA SER A 43 -4.38 27.55 24.83
C SER A 43 -5.12 28.09 26.07
N LYS A 44 -6.44 28.17 26.08
CA LYS A 44 -7.20 28.61 27.28
C LYS A 44 -7.49 27.50 28.29
N GLN A 45 -7.39 26.22 27.89
CA GLN A 45 -7.56 25.10 28.83
C GLN A 45 -6.32 24.78 29.67
N LYS A 46 -5.14 25.27 29.30
CA LYS A 46 -3.90 24.96 30.03
C LYS A 46 -3.74 25.64 31.39
N ASN A 47 -4.62 26.57 31.77
CA ASN A 47 -4.52 27.32 33.03
C ASN A 47 -5.63 27.03 34.06
N TYR A 48 -6.40 25.95 33.90
CA TYR A 48 -7.25 25.46 34.99
C TYR A 48 -6.55 24.31 35.71
N PHE A 49 -6.27 24.55 36.99
CA PHE A 49 -5.76 23.59 37.94
C PHE A 49 -6.80 22.46 38.10
N TRP A 50 -6.44 21.23 37.73
CA TRP A 50 -7.35 20.07 37.72
C TRP A 50 -7.31 19.38 39.10
N PRO A 51 -8.39 19.40 39.91
CA PRO A 51 -8.52 18.47 41.01
C PRO A 51 -8.94 17.10 40.46
N ASP A 52 -8.39 16.05 41.06
CA ASP A 52 -8.70 14.66 40.72
C ASP A 52 -10.20 14.38 40.98
N LEU A 53 -11.00 14.29 39.92
CA LEU A 53 -12.44 14.08 39.97
C LEU A 53 -12.80 12.75 39.30
N GLY A 54 -13.57 11.92 40.00
CA GLY A 54 -13.97 10.58 39.56
C GLY A 54 -14.81 10.58 38.28
N SER A 55 -14.82 9.44 37.58
CA SER A 55 -15.35 9.28 36.21
C SER A 55 -16.80 9.74 35.97
N ARG A 56 -17.64 9.79 37.01
CA ARG A 56 -19.03 10.27 36.92
C ARG A 56 -19.13 11.80 36.88
N ASP A 57 -18.22 12.52 37.55
CA ASP A 57 -18.24 13.97 37.61
C ASP A 57 -17.70 14.62 36.32
N LEU A 58 -16.76 13.93 35.65
CA LEU A 58 -16.27 14.31 34.32
C LEU A 58 -17.37 14.22 33.25
N GLN A 59 -18.24 13.22 33.36
CA GLN A 59 -19.39 13.03 32.45
C GLN A 59 -20.40 14.17 32.60
N LEU A 60 -20.76 14.55 33.82
CA LEU A 60 -21.68 15.67 34.08
C LEU A 60 -21.13 17.02 33.60
N HIS A 61 -19.82 17.27 33.74
CA HIS A 61 -19.19 18.48 33.24
C HIS A 61 -19.13 18.55 31.70
N LEU A 62 -18.85 17.43 31.03
CA LEU A 62 -18.90 17.36 29.56
C LEU A 62 -20.33 17.58 29.03
N PHE A 63 -21.35 17.06 29.72
CA PHE A 63 -22.75 17.29 29.36
C PHE A 63 -23.19 18.76 29.55
N LEU A 64 -22.83 19.39 30.68
CA LEU A 64 -23.18 20.79 30.94
C LEU A 64 -22.45 21.78 30.02
N THR A 65 -21.20 21.51 29.67
CA THR A 65 -20.45 22.33 28.71
C THR A 65 -21.01 22.22 27.29
N PHE A 66 -21.55 21.05 26.92
CA PHE A 66 -22.23 20.82 25.64
C PHE A 66 -23.56 21.59 25.57
N GLU A 67 -24.38 21.58 26.62
CA GLU A 67 -25.65 22.32 26.72
C GLU A 67 -25.48 23.85 26.62
N ILE A 68 -24.43 24.40 27.24
CA ILE A 68 -24.15 25.85 27.21
C ILE A 68 -23.70 26.31 25.81
N LEU A 69 -22.94 25.48 25.08
CA LEU A 69 -22.53 25.74 23.70
C LEU A 69 -23.73 25.72 22.72
N ILE A 70 -24.70 24.84 22.96
CA ILE A 70 -25.96 24.75 22.20
C ILE A 70 -26.81 26.01 22.39
N SER A 71 -26.90 26.54 23.62
CA SER A 71 -27.76 27.68 23.93
C SER A 71 -27.26 29.04 23.44
N SER A 72 -25.97 29.16 23.10
CA SER A 72 -25.33 30.43 22.75
C SER A 72 -25.39 30.80 21.25
N MET A 73 -25.71 29.86 20.36
CA MET A 73 -25.57 30.08 18.91
C MET A 73 -26.89 29.90 18.13
N ARG A 74 -27.59 31.01 17.88
CA ARG A 74 -28.79 31.03 17.02
C ARG A 74 -28.41 31.18 15.54
N GLY A 75 -28.79 30.21 14.69
CA GLY A 75 -28.75 30.31 13.23
C GLY A 75 -28.36 29.01 12.50
N ARG A 76 -28.39 29.00 11.16
CA ARG A 76 -28.12 27.84 10.24
C ARG A 76 -26.82 27.06 10.52
N ARG A 77 -25.86 27.62 11.26
CA ARG A 77 -24.65 26.93 11.74
C ARG A 77 -24.92 25.87 12.82
N PHE A 78 -26.05 25.99 13.54
CA PHE A 78 -26.52 25.04 14.55
C PHE A 78 -26.81 23.65 13.96
N VAL A 79 -27.47 23.59 12.80
CA VAL A 79 -27.87 22.33 12.17
C VAL A 79 -26.65 21.52 11.72
N VAL A 80 -25.62 22.18 11.15
CA VAL A 80 -24.42 21.50 10.62
C VAL A 80 -23.56 20.92 11.75
N MET A 81 -23.40 21.64 12.87
CA MET A 81 -22.63 21.10 14.00
C MET A 81 -23.37 20.00 14.77
N VAL A 82 -24.70 20.08 14.94
CA VAL A 82 -25.50 18.97 15.50
C VAL A 82 -25.39 17.71 14.63
N SER A 83 -25.33 17.88 13.31
CA SER A 83 -25.16 16.76 12.37
C SER A 83 -23.78 16.10 12.48
N LEU A 84 -22.71 16.90 12.58
CA LEU A 84 -21.33 16.40 12.71
C LEU A 84 -21.08 15.75 14.09
N SER A 85 -21.62 16.33 15.17
CA SER A 85 -21.50 15.76 16.51
C SER A 85 -22.35 14.51 16.70
N GLY A 86 -23.53 14.43 16.08
CA GLY A 86 -24.35 13.22 16.05
C GLY A 86 -23.64 12.02 15.40
N ALA A 87 -22.95 12.23 14.27
CA ALA A 87 -22.20 11.16 13.60
C ALA A 87 -21.01 10.64 14.42
N VAL A 88 -20.28 11.55 15.09
CA VAL A 88 -19.17 11.20 15.99
C VAL A 88 -19.69 10.48 17.25
N CYS A 89 -20.82 10.93 17.81
CA CYS A 89 -21.45 10.27 18.95
C CYS A 89 -21.96 8.86 18.59
N ILE A 90 -22.54 8.64 17.40
CA ILE A 90 -23.00 7.30 16.97
C ILE A 90 -21.81 6.34 16.82
N GLN A 91 -20.67 6.80 16.29
CA GLN A 91 -19.46 5.98 16.18
C GLN A 91 -18.84 5.64 17.55
N MET A 92 -18.87 6.58 18.49
CA MET A 92 -18.39 6.35 19.86
C MET A 92 -19.34 5.42 20.65
N ILE A 93 -20.65 5.49 20.42
CA ILE A 93 -21.64 4.61 21.05
C ILE A 93 -21.49 3.16 20.54
N ALA A 94 -21.23 2.96 19.24
CA ALA A 94 -21.01 1.62 18.69
C ALA A 94 -19.77 0.92 19.29
N ILE A 95 -18.70 1.68 19.55
CA ILE A 95 -17.48 1.16 20.20
C ILE A 95 -17.74 0.76 21.67
N VAL A 96 -18.61 1.49 22.38
CA VAL A 96 -18.95 1.21 23.78
C VAL A 96 -19.94 0.04 23.92
N MET A 97 -20.80 -0.20 22.93
CA MET A 97 -21.81 -1.28 22.99
C MET A 97 -21.32 -2.64 22.46
N GLY A 98 -20.09 -2.75 21.96
CA GLY A 98 -19.52 -4.04 21.54
C GLY A 98 -20.24 -4.70 20.34
N GLU A 99 -21.08 -3.96 19.64
CA GLU A 99 -21.68 -4.38 18.38
C GLU A 99 -20.57 -4.42 17.30
N PRO A 100 -20.49 -5.46 16.46
CA PRO A 100 -19.51 -5.50 15.40
C PRO A 100 -19.80 -4.35 14.44
N THR A 101 -18.97 -3.31 14.52
CA THR A 101 -18.94 -2.25 13.52
C THR A 101 -18.66 -2.90 12.18
N ILE A 102 -19.70 -2.99 11.35
CA ILE A 102 -19.58 -3.35 9.95
C ILE A 102 -18.71 -2.26 9.33
N PHE A 103 -17.41 -2.54 9.24
CA PHE A 103 -16.50 -1.78 8.39
C PHE A 103 -17.02 -1.96 6.96
N LEU A 104 -17.74 -0.95 6.47
CA LEU A 104 -17.96 -0.79 5.05
C LEU A 104 -16.59 -0.65 4.39
N LYS A 105 -16.11 -1.76 3.81
CA LYS A 105 -14.88 -1.79 3.03
C LYS A 105 -15.07 -0.79 1.89
N SER A 106 -14.36 0.32 1.95
CA SER A 106 -14.38 1.35 0.91
C SER A 106 -14.01 0.72 -0.43
N THR A 107 -14.97 0.57 -1.33
CA THR A 107 -14.71 0.26 -2.75
C THR A 107 -14.30 1.56 -3.45
N GLY A 108 -13.14 2.08 -3.09
CA GLY A 108 -12.44 3.12 -3.84
C GLY A 108 -11.16 2.52 -4.39
N ASN A 109 -10.77 2.88 -5.62
CA ASN A 109 -9.50 2.49 -6.24
C ASN A 109 -8.32 2.75 -5.29
N GLU A 110 -7.99 1.78 -4.46
CA GLU A 110 -6.85 1.84 -3.56
C GLU A 110 -5.60 1.69 -4.43
N VAL A 111 -4.93 2.81 -4.69
CA VAL A 111 -3.66 2.79 -5.41
C VAL A 111 -2.66 2.12 -4.49
N ILE A 112 -2.31 0.87 -4.79
CA ILE A 112 -1.26 0.17 -4.05
C ILE A 112 0.04 0.93 -4.26
N SER A 113 0.55 1.50 -3.18
CA SER A 113 1.83 2.21 -3.16
C SER A 113 2.91 1.28 -2.66
N TYR A 114 4.01 1.17 -3.42
CA TYR A 114 5.17 0.37 -3.06
C TYR A 114 6.30 1.26 -2.58
N ASN A 115 7.10 0.78 -1.63
CA ASN A 115 8.31 1.46 -1.15
C ASN A 115 9.56 1.17 -2.01
N TYR A 116 9.37 0.55 -3.18
CA TYR A 116 10.37 0.29 -4.21
C TYR A 116 9.86 0.73 -5.59
N PRO A 117 10.75 0.94 -6.57
CA PRO A 117 10.35 1.29 -7.92
C PRO A 117 9.44 0.23 -8.54
N PHE A 118 8.26 0.65 -8.99
CA PHE A 118 7.25 -0.23 -9.58
C PHE A 118 6.71 0.37 -10.88
N VAL A 119 6.53 -0.48 -11.89
CA VAL A 119 6.00 -0.13 -13.21
C VAL A 119 4.80 -1.01 -13.50
N SER A 120 3.62 -0.40 -13.49
CA SER A 120 2.35 -1.03 -13.85
C SER A 120 2.30 -1.43 -15.33
N ARG A 121 1.35 -2.32 -15.66
CA ARG A 121 1.05 -2.75 -17.03
C ARG A 121 0.93 -1.59 -18.02
N SER A 122 0.23 -0.54 -17.64
CA SER A 122 0.05 0.64 -18.49
C SER A 122 1.37 1.35 -18.80
N GLN A 123 2.27 1.47 -17.81
CA GLN A 123 3.53 2.21 -17.91
C GLN A 123 4.60 1.49 -18.73
N TRP A 124 4.50 0.17 -18.91
CA TRP A 124 5.34 -0.59 -19.85
C TRP A 124 4.65 -0.91 -21.18
N HIS A 125 3.44 -0.39 -21.39
CA HIS A 125 2.62 -0.59 -22.60
C HIS A 125 2.28 -2.07 -22.83
N ALA A 126 1.79 -2.72 -21.79
CA ALA A 126 1.26 -4.08 -21.88
C ALA A 126 0.06 -4.17 -22.82
N ARG A 127 0.00 -5.26 -23.58
CA ARG A 127 -1.24 -5.68 -24.26
C ARG A 127 -2.30 -6.05 -23.22
N ILE A 128 -3.56 -5.95 -23.63
CA ILE A 128 -4.70 -6.40 -22.83
C ILE A 128 -4.66 -7.94 -22.76
N PRO A 129 -4.77 -8.54 -21.56
CA PRO A 129 -4.90 -9.99 -21.41
C PRO A 129 -6.13 -10.53 -22.15
N LYS A 130 -6.04 -11.74 -22.73
CA LYS A 130 -7.20 -12.42 -23.34
C LYS A 130 -8.25 -12.80 -22.28
N ALA A 131 -7.80 -13.14 -21.07
CA ALA A 131 -8.65 -13.40 -19.90
C ALA A 131 -7.85 -13.16 -18.60
N LYS A 132 -8.58 -13.02 -17.49
CA LYS A 132 -8.04 -12.83 -16.13
C LYS A 132 -8.75 -13.76 -15.15
N ASP A 133 -8.30 -15.01 -15.10
CA ASP A 133 -8.86 -15.98 -14.16
C ASP A 133 -8.40 -15.65 -12.73
N PRO A 134 -9.27 -15.74 -11.72
CA PRO A 134 -8.92 -15.39 -10.35
C PRO A 134 -7.94 -16.40 -9.72
N LEU A 135 -7.02 -15.90 -8.90
CA LEU A 135 -6.13 -16.71 -8.06
C LEU A 135 -6.63 -16.69 -6.61
N PRO A 136 -6.95 -17.85 -6.01
CA PRO A 136 -7.25 -17.93 -4.58
C PRO A 136 -6.08 -17.38 -3.75
N SER A 137 -6.38 -16.46 -2.85
CA SER A 137 -5.39 -15.78 -2.01
C SER A 137 -5.78 -15.90 -0.53
N PRO A 138 -4.82 -15.93 0.43
CA PRO A 138 -3.37 -15.87 0.21
C PRO A 138 -2.78 -17.19 -0.28
N VAL A 139 -1.81 -17.11 -1.19
CA VAL A 139 -1.12 -18.31 -1.69
C VAL A 139 0.00 -18.76 -0.75
N PRO A 140 0.25 -20.08 -0.65
CA PRO A 140 1.31 -20.62 0.21
C PRO A 140 2.71 -20.63 -0.41
N TYR A 141 2.88 -20.39 -1.72
CA TYR A 141 4.18 -20.46 -2.38
C TYR A 141 4.56 -19.18 -3.13
N VAL A 142 5.87 -18.95 -3.20
CA VAL A 142 6.50 -18.03 -4.16
C VAL A 142 7.51 -18.81 -4.97
N VAL A 143 7.40 -18.74 -6.30
CA VAL A 143 8.30 -19.42 -7.24
C VAL A 143 9.18 -18.41 -7.95
N ILE A 144 10.49 -18.55 -7.81
CA ILE A 144 11.49 -17.69 -8.47
C ILE A 144 11.88 -18.26 -9.83
N HIS A 145 11.94 -17.37 -10.82
CA HIS A 145 12.30 -17.64 -12.19
C HIS A 145 13.44 -16.72 -12.66
N HIS A 146 14.12 -17.15 -13.72
CA HIS A 146 14.82 -16.25 -14.62
C HIS A 146 14.10 -16.24 -15.97
N SER A 147 14.37 -15.26 -16.83
CA SER A 147 13.81 -15.29 -18.19
C SER A 147 14.60 -16.21 -19.11
N HIS A 148 15.92 -16.35 -18.88
CA HIS A 148 16.92 -16.88 -19.80
C HIS A 148 16.99 -16.07 -21.11
N SER A 149 15.87 -15.99 -21.83
CA SER A 149 15.63 -15.05 -22.92
C SER A 149 14.30 -14.31 -22.66
N PRO A 150 14.26 -12.96 -22.73
CA PRO A 150 15.34 -12.05 -23.11
C PRO A 150 16.47 -11.97 -22.07
N PRO A 151 17.67 -11.48 -22.46
CA PRO A 151 18.78 -11.27 -21.55
C PRO A 151 18.48 -10.14 -20.55
N ALA A 152 19.41 -9.94 -19.61
CA ALA A 152 19.28 -8.91 -18.58
C ALA A 152 19.18 -7.52 -19.23
N CYS A 153 18.42 -6.65 -18.58
CA CYS A 153 18.18 -5.27 -18.98
C CYS A 153 18.54 -4.35 -17.80
N TYR A 154 19.15 -3.19 -18.08
CA TYR A 154 19.70 -2.31 -17.02
C TYR A 154 19.14 -0.88 -17.07
N ASP A 155 18.19 -0.62 -17.95
CA ASP A 155 17.46 0.65 -18.04
C ASP A 155 16.00 0.42 -18.40
N ALA A 156 15.17 1.40 -18.06
CA ALA A 156 13.72 1.30 -18.22
C ALA A 156 13.28 1.02 -19.67
N PRO A 157 13.79 1.71 -20.73
CA PRO A 157 13.46 1.37 -22.11
C PRO A 157 13.72 -0.11 -22.47
N HIS A 158 14.88 -0.66 -22.09
CA HIS A 158 15.23 -2.06 -22.36
C HIS A 158 14.37 -3.03 -21.54
N CYS A 159 14.13 -2.76 -20.26
CA CYS A 159 13.31 -3.64 -19.43
C CYS A 159 11.84 -3.63 -19.85
N LYS A 160 11.29 -2.48 -20.25
CA LYS A 160 9.95 -2.42 -20.85
C LYS A 160 9.88 -3.19 -22.18
N ARG A 161 10.95 -3.17 -22.99
CA ARG A 161 11.03 -4.01 -24.21
C ARG A 161 11.08 -5.49 -23.87
N ALA A 162 11.87 -5.88 -22.87
CA ALA A 162 11.94 -7.26 -22.38
C ALA A 162 10.56 -7.77 -21.93
N MET A 163 9.82 -6.97 -21.15
CA MET A 163 8.44 -7.28 -20.75
C MET A 163 7.51 -7.52 -21.94
N ARG A 164 7.52 -6.62 -22.93
CA ARG A 164 6.71 -6.78 -24.15
C ARG A 164 7.13 -8.01 -24.97
N SER A 165 8.43 -8.29 -25.07
CA SER A 165 8.93 -9.48 -25.77
C SER A 165 8.41 -10.76 -25.13
N MET A 166 8.55 -10.88 -23.80
CA MET A 166 8.01 -12.02 -23.04
C MET A 166 6.49 -12.13 -23.18
N GLN A 167 5.76 -11.00 -23.11
CA GLN A 167 4.31 -11.02 -23.28
C GLN A 167 3.90 -11.49 -24.68
N ASN A 168 4.52 -10.97 -25.74
CA ASN A 168 4.24 -11.38 -27.11
C ASN A 168 4.50 -12.87 -27.31
N PHE A 169 5.67 -13.35 -26.89
CA PHE A 169 6.01 -14.76 -26.98
C PHE A 169 5.00 -15.66 -26.25
N HIS A 170 4.60 -15.27 -25.04
CA HIS A 170 3.61 -16.02 -24.27
C HIS A 170 2.21 -16.00 -24.91
N MET A 171 1.78 -14.87 -25.47
CA MET A 171 0.42 -14.74 -26.03
C MET A 171 0.29 -15.27 -27.46
N ASP A 172 1.30 -15.04 -28.28
CA ASP A 172 1.25 -15.31 -29.72
C ASP A 172 1.80 -16.72 -30.02
N ASP A 173 2.96 -17.09 -29.47
CA ASP A 173 3.59 -18.39 -29.73
C ASP A 173 3.07 -19.50 -28.80
N ARG A 174 2.86 -19.20 -27.51
CA ARG A 174 2.33 -20.20 -26.54
C ARG A 174 0.80 -20.18 -26.40
N GLY A 175 0.14 -19.20 -27.01
CA GLY A 175 -1.32 -19.08 -26.97
C GLY A 175 -1.90 -18.68 -25.61
N TRP A 176 -1.08 -18.28 -24.62
CA TRP A 176 -1.55 -17.96 -23.27
C TRP A 176 -2.40 -16.68 -23.21
N ASN A 177 -3.10 -16.52 -22.09
CA ASN A 177 -3.94 -15.35 -21.83
C ASN A 177 -3.12 -14.07 -21.67
N ASP A 178 -1.89 -14.18 -21.16
CA ASP A 178 -0.99 -13.06 -20.87
C ASP A 178 0.44 -13.59 -20.62
N ILE A 179 1.39 -12.69 -20.33
CA ILE A 179 2.72 -13.03 -19.79
C ILE A 179 2.62 -14.05 -18.64
N GLY A 180 3.47 -15.07 -18.60
CA GLY A 180 3.32 -16.20 -17.68
C GLY A 180 3.50 -15.87 -16.19
N TYR A 181 4.29 -14.84 -15.87
CA TYR A 181 4.65 -14.46 -14.50
C TYR A 181 3.69 -13.43 -13.92
N HIS A 182 3.57 -13.43 -12.59
CA HIS A 182 2.82 -12.40 -11.88
C HIS A 182 3.57 -11.08 -11.89
N PHE A 183 4.89 -11.16 -11.69
CA PHE A 183 5.80 -10.01 -11.72
C PHE A 183 7.13 -10.39 -12.37
N ALA A 184 7.84 -9.38 -12.85
CA ALA A 184 9.24 -9.51 -13.21
C ALA A 184 10.05 -8.37 -12.57
N VAL A 185 11.34 -8.59 -12.33
CA VAL A 185 12.24 -7.55 -11.83
C VAL A 185 13.36 -7.38 -12.83
N GLY A 186 13.60 -6.15 -13.28
CA GLY A 186 14.69 -5.83 -14.21
C GLY A 186 16.03 -5.68 -13.49
N GLY A 187 17.13 -5.78 -14.25
CA GLY A 187 18.46 -5.46 -13.73
C GLY A 187 18.63 -3.97 -13.39
N ASP A 188 17.68 -3.13 -13.81
CA ASP A 188 17.50 -1.74 -13.37
C ASP A 188 16.97 -1.60 -11.93
N GLY A 189 16.64 -2.71 -11.25
CA GLY A 189 16.13 -2.71 -9.89
C GLY A 189 14.66 -2.30 -9.79
N VAL A 190 13.89 -2.41 -10.87
CA VAL A 190 12.48 -2.03 -10.92
C VAL A 190 11.60 -3.28 -11.01
N ALA A 191 10.51 -3.32 -10.24
CA ALA A 191 9.47 -4.33 -10.34
C ALA A 191 8.48 -3.96 -11.46
N TYR A 192 8.23 -4.90 -12.37
CA TYR A 192 7.31 -4.77 -13.49
C TYR A 192 6.11 -5.68 -13.27
N GLU A 193 4.91 -5.10 -13.32
CA GLU A 193 3.66 -5.83 -13.20
C GLU A 193 3.45 -6.76 -14.41
N GLY A 194 3.42 -8.07 -14.17
CA GLY A 194 2.98 -9.06 -15.15
C GLY A 194 1.47 -9.25 -15.02
N ARG A 195 1.02 -10.45 -14.66
CA ARG A 195 -0.41 -10.70 -14.34
C ARG A 195 -0.89 -9.95 -13.10
N GLY A 196 0.03 -9.53 -12.23
CA GLY A 196 -0.28 -8.82 -11.00
C GLY A 196 -0.79 -9.75 -9.90
N TRP A 197 -1.33 -9.16 -8.83
CA TRP A 197 -1.90 -9.89 -7.71
C TRP A 197 -3.30 -10.43 -8.03
N GLY A 198 -3.68 -11.56 -7.41
CA GLY A 198 -5.03 -12.10 -7.50
C GLY A 198 -5.44 -12.67 -8.87
N VAL A 199 -4.51 -12.78 -9.81
CA VAL A 199 -4.75 -13.33 -11.16
C VAL A 199 -3.92 -14.60 -11.36
N LEU A 200 -4.54 -15.66 -11.87
CA LEU A 200 -3.92 -16.97 -12.08
C LEU A 200 -2.69 -16.88 -12.99
N GLY A 201 -1.57 -17.49 -12.56
CA GLY A 201 -0.32 -17.58 -13.31
C GLY A 201 -0.33 -18.56 -14.49
N ALA A 202 0.75 -18.58 -15.28
CA ALA A 202 1.06 -19.67 -16.22
C ALA A 202 2.56 -20.04 -16.22
N HIS A 203 3.27 -19.74 -15.13
CA HIS A 203 4.72 -19.89 -15.03
C HIS A 203 5.17 -21.29 -14.57
N SER A 204 4.33 -22.04 -13.85
CA SER A 204 4.68 -23.36 -13.32
C SER A 204 3.44 -24.25 -13.25
N LEU A 205 3.38 -25.25 -14.13
CA LEU A 205 2.30 -26.24 -14.11
C LEU A 205 2.16 -26.85 -12.70
N HIS A 206 0.92 -27.09 -12.26
CA HIS A 206 0.52 -27.52 -10.90
C HIS A 206 0.72 -26.50 -9.77
N PHE A 207 1.50 -25.44 -9.98
CA PHE A 207 1.71 -24.39 -8.99
C PHE A 207 1.05 -23.05 -9.34
N ASN A 208 0.54 -22.89 -10.56
CA ASN A 208 -0.07 -21.65 -11.03
C ASN A 208 -1.22 -21.14 -10.16
N ASN A 209 -1.98 -22.03 -9.51
CA ASN A 209 -3.13 -21.72 -8.66
C ASN A 209 -2.81 -21.64 -7.16
N VAL A 210 -1.56 -21.89 -6.77
CA VAL A 210 -1.12 -21.91 -5.36
C VAL A 210 0.18 -21.13 -5.15
N SER A 211 0.58 -20.29 -6.12
CA SER A 211 1.83 -19.53 -6.01
C SER A 211 1.82 -18.19 -6.74
N ILE A 212 2.71 -17.30 -6.28
CA ILE A 212 3.14 -16.12 -7.02
C ILE A 212 4.46 -16.41 -7.71
N GLY A 213 4.53 -16.11 -9.01
CA GLY A 213 5.70 -16.31 -9.86
C GLY A 213 6.40 -15.01 -10.14
N ILE A 214 7.67 -14.91 -9.75
CA ILE A 214 8.51 -13.72 -9.91
C ILE A 214 9.69 -14.06 -10.82
N CYS A 215 9.82 -13.34 -11.94
CA CYS A 215 10.91 -13.53 -12.90
C CYS A 215 11.99 -12.45 -12.76
N LEU A 216 13.22 -12.82 -12.43
CA LEU A 216 14.37 -11.91 -12.53
C LEU A 216 14.84 -11.91 -14.00
N ILE A 217 14.58 -10.82 -14.73
CA ILE A 217 14.90 -10.70 -16.15
C ILE A 217 16.41 -10.84 -16.35
N GLY A 218 16.82 -11.88 -17.08
CA GLY A 218 18.21 -12.24 -17.35
C GLY A 218 18.43 -13.75 -17.42
N ASP A 219 19.67 -14.12 -17.76
CA ASP A 219 20.19 -15.47 -17.61
C ASP A 219 21.12 -15.52 -16.41
N TRP A 220 20.66 -16.18 -15.35
CA TRP A 220 21.34 -16.31 -14.08
C TRP A 220 21.86 -17.72 -13.82
N THR A 221 22.18 -18.44 -14.90
CA THR A 221 22.80 -19.76 -14.80
C THR A 221 24.18 -19.67 -14.16
N ASN A 222 25.03 -18.76 -14.65
CA ASN A 222 26.44 -18.66 -14.25
C ASN A 222 26.79 -17.37 -13.49
N SER A 223 25.86 -16.43 -13.39
CA SER A 223 26.07 -15.14 -12.73
C SER A 223 24.92 -14.83 -11.78
N VAL A 224 25.25 -14.19 -10.65
CA VAL A 224 24.25 -13.73 -9.68
C VAL A 224 23.62 -12.43 -10.20
N PRO A 225 22.29 -12.23 -10.07
CA PRO A 225 21.67 -10.97 -10.44
C PRO A 225 22.24 -9.76 -9.68
N PRO A 226 22.18 -8.55 -10.26
CA PRO A 226 22.51 -7.31 -9.55
C PRO A 226 21.78 -7.21 -8.21
N LEU A 227 22.49 -6.71 -7.19
CA LEU A 227 21.96 -6.61 -5.81
C LEU A 227 20.62 -5.85 -5.73
N GLN A 228 20.44 -4.81 -6.54
CA GLN A 228 19.20 -4.04 -6.59
C GLN A 228 18.00 -4.84 -7.12
N GLN A 229 18.25 -5.79 -8.03
CA GLN A 229 17.23 -6.72 -8.54
C GLN A 229 16.81 -7.71 -7.45
N LEU A 230 17.78 -8.26 -6.70
CA LEU A 230 17.52 -9.16 -5.57
C LEU A 230 16.71 -8.46 -4.46
N LYS A 231 17.14 -7.26 -4.05
CA LYS A 231 16.45 -6.45 -3.02
C LYS A 231 15.01 -6.12 -3.40
N THR A 232 14.78 -5.76 -4.67
CA THR A 232 13.45 -5.44 -5.17
C THR A 232 12.55 -6.68 -5.20
N ALA A 233 13.09 -7.84 -5.57
CA ALA A 233 12.34 -9.10 -5.50
C ALA A 233 11.93 -9.45 -4.06
N GLN A 234 12.83 -9.31 -3.08
CA GLN A 234 12.51 -9.53 -1.67
C GLN A 234 11.46 -8.54 -1.14
N ALA A 235 11.60 -7.25 -1.48
CA ALA A 235 10.62 -6.23 -1.09
C ALA A 235 9.24 -6.48 -1.74
N LEU A 236 9.21 -6.96 -2.98
CA LEU A 236 7.98 -7.36 -3.66
C LEU A 236 7.27 -8.52 -2.95
N ILE A 237 8.03 -9.52 -2.48
CA ILE A 237 7.47 -10.63 -1.69
C ILE A 237 6.91 -10.11 -0.36
N ALA A 238 7.64 -9.24 0.33
CA ALA A 238 7.19 -8.63 1.58
C ALA A 238 5.87 -7.87 1.38
N SER A 239 5.73 -7.07 0.32
CA SER A 239 4.46 -6.42 -0.01
C SER A 239 3.34 -7.43 -0.28
N GLY A 240 3.63 -8.56 -0.92
CA GLY A 240 2.65 -9.62 -1.13
C GLY A 240 2.08 -10.18 0.18
N VAL A 241 2.93 -10.30 1.21
CA VAL A 241 2.51 -10.70 2.56
C VAL A 241 1.68 -9.61 3.24
N GLU A 242 2.16 -8.36 3.22
CA GLU A 242 1.45 -7.21 3.82
C GLU A 242 0.06 -6.99 3.20
N LEU A 243 -0.07 -7.19 1.90
CA LEU A 243 -1.33 -7.03 1.16
C LEU A 243 -2.26 -8.26 1.27
N GLY A 244 -1.83 -9.35 1.91
CA GLY A 244 -2.63 -10.57 2.08
C GLY A 244 -2.76 -11.44 0.82
N PHE A 245 -1.89 -11.25 -0.17
CA PHE A 245 -1.83 -12.13 -1.35
C PHE A 245 -0.92 -13.35 -1.14
N VAL A 246 0.04 -13.24 -0.24
CA VAL A 246 1.00 -14.30 0.11
C VAL A 246 0.87 -14.60 1.60
N LYS A 247 0.88 -15.88 1.99
CA LYS A 247 0.82 -16.24 3.41
C LYS A 247 2.06 -15.76 4.16
N PRO A 248 1.98 -15.33 5.43
CA PRO A 248 3.16 -14.97 6.22
C PRO A 248 4.20 -16.10 6.30
N GLU A 249 3.76 -17.35 6.38
CA GLU A 249 4.55 -18.57 6.45
C GLU A 249 4.78 -19.23 5.07
N TYR A 250 4.77 -18.44 4.00
CA TYR A 250 4.97 -18.96 2.64
C TYR A 250 6.27 -19.76 2.49
N LYS A 251 6.29 -20.60 1.45
CA LYS A 251 7.44 -21.38 1.00
C LYS A 251 8.04 -20.73 -0.26
N LEU A 252 9.31 -20.35 -0.19
CA LEU A 252 10.07 -19.84 -1.33
C LEU A 252 10.81 -21.00 -2.01
N VAL A 253 10.61 -21.13 -3.32
CA VAL A 253 11.23 -22.19 -4.13
C VAL A 253 11.74 -21.65 -5.47
N GLY A 254 12.73 -22.30 -6.04
CA GLY A 254 13.11 -22.12 -7.45
C GLY A 254 12.21 -22.95 -8.38
N HIS A 255 11.99 -22.48 -9.61
CA HIS A 255 11.17 -23.21 -10.59
C HIS A 255 11.59 -24.69 -10.79
N ARG A 256 12.88 -25.00 -10.75
CA ARG A 256 13.43 -26.36 -10.82
C ARG A 256 12.95 -27.31 -9.72
N GLN A 257 12.52 -26.80 -8.58
CA GLN A 257 11.99 -27.63 -7.49
C GLN A 257 10.57 -28.13 -7.80
N VAL A 258 9.87 -27.48 -8.73
CA VAL A 258 8.45 -27.74 -9.01
C VAL A 258 8.18 -28.13 -10.45
N ARG A 259 9.18 -28.03 -11.34
CA ARG A 259 9.14 -28.44 -12.74
C ARG A 259 10.49 -28.99 -13.18
N ASP A 260 10.48 -29.80 -14.24
CA ASP A 260 11.69 -30.30 -14.89
C ASP A 260 12.29 -29.21 -15.79
N THR A 261 13.16 -28.38 -15.21
CA THR A 261 13.74 -27.18 -15.84
C THR A 261 14.99 -26.73 -15.10
N GLU A 262 15.92 -26.08 -15.79
CA GLU A 262 17.10 -25.44 -15.18
C GLU A 262 16.78 -24.10 -14.50
N CYS A 263 15.68 -23.44 -14.88
CA CYS A 263 15.20 -22.22 -14.23
C CYS A 263 15.15 -22.35 -12.68
N PRO A 264 15.65 -21.39 -11.88
CA PRO A 264 16.05 -20.02 -12.24
C PRO A 264 17.53 -19.84 -12.63
N GLY A 265 18.23 -20.91 -13.02
CA GLY A 265 19.68 -20.91 -13.24
C GLY A 265 20.46 -21.17 -11.94
N ASP A 266 21.65 -21.78 -12.04
CA ASP A 266 22.38 -22.29 -10.87
C ASP A 266 22.83 -21.20 -9.91
N ALA A 267 23.35 -20.08 -10.43
CA ALA A 267 23.82 -18.98 -9.60
C ALA A 267 22.67 -18.31 -8.83
N LEU A 268 21.54 -18.03 -9.48
CA LEU A 268 20.35 -17.50 -8.78
C LEU A 268 19.71 -18.54 -7.87
N TYR A 269 19.67 -19.82 -8.26
CA TYR A 269 19.14 -20.86 -7.38
C TYR A 269 19.94 -20.96 -6.09
N LYS A 270 21.28 -20.92 -6.17
CA LYS A 270 22.14 -20.89 -4.98
C LYS A 270 21.91 -19.64 -4.12
N GLU A 271 21.69 -18.48 -4.75
CA GLU A 271 21.41 -17.22 -4.05
C GLU A 271 20.12 -17.31 -3.21
N ILE A 272 19.01 -17.78 -3.79
CA ILE A 272 17.72 -17.82 -3.08
C ILE A 272 17.71 -18.80 -1.89
N GLN A 273 18.65 -19.75 -1.82
CA GLN A 273 18.78 -20.66 -0.68
C GLN A 273 19.13 -19.93 0.62
N SER A 274 19.70 -18.73 0.51
CA SER A 274 20.02 -17.87 1.66
C SER A 274 18.87 -16.97 2.10
N TRP A 275 17.79 -16.90 1.31
CA TRP A 275 16.68 -15.99 1.58
C TRP A 275 15.76 -16.52 2.69
N PRO A 276 15.09 -15.63 3.44
CA PRO A 276 14.00 -16.03 4.31
C PRO A 276 12.97 -16.87 3.54
N HIS A 277 12.35 -17.83 4.24
CA HIS A 277 11.32 -18.73 3.71
C HIS A 277 11.76 -19.71 2.61
N TYR A 278 13.05 -19.73 2.23
CA TYR A 278 13.54 -20.82 1.40
C TYR A 278 13.29 -22.17 2.07
N THR A 279 12.80 -23.11 1.28
CA THR A 279 12.63 -24.51 1.69
C THR A 279 13.31 -25.43 0.69
N SER A 280 13.98 -26.46 1.22
CA SER A 280 14.53 -27.55 0.41
C SER A 280 13.47 -28.53 -0.07
N PHE A 281 12.23 -28.44 0.44
CA PHE A 281 11.09 -29.24 0.01
C PHE A 281 10.01 -28.38 -0.69
N PRO A 282 9.51 -28.75 -1.88
CA PRO A 282 9.89 -29.93 -2.67
C PRO A 282 11.36 -29.89 -3.08
N SER A 283 12.01 -31.06 -3.09
CA SER A 283 13.40 -31.18 -3.52
C SER A 283 13.49 -31.24 -5.04
N SER A 284 12.46 -31.81 -5.67
CA SER A 284 12.31 -31.85 -7.13
C SER A 284 10.84 -31.93 -7.52
N TYR A 285 10.57 -31.77 -8.82
CA TYR A 285 9.22 -31.94 -9.38
C TYR A 285 8.62 -33.34 -9.13
N ARG A 286 9.43 -34.34 -8.74
CA ARG A 286 8.92 -35.69 -8.42
C ARG A 286 8.21 -35.74 -7.07
N ASP A 287 8.42 -34.75 -6.22
CA ASP A 287 7.73 -34.61 -4.94
C ASP A 287 6.35 -33.94 -5.09
N LEU A 288 5.94 -33.62 -6.34
CA LEU A 288 4.65 -33.02 -6.66
C LEU A 288 3.48 -33.85 -6.15
N ASP A 289 3.54 -35.17 -6.27
CA ASP A 289 2.44 -36.05 -5.85
C ASP A 289 2.18 -35.95 -4.34
N VAL A 290 3.23 -35.77 -3.54
CA VAL A 290 3.13 -35.56 -2.09
C VAL A 290 2.48 -34.21 -1.79
N ILE A 291 2.85 -33.17 -2.52
CA ILE A 291 2.29 -31.82 -2.34
C ILE A 291 0.83 -31.75 -2.77
N LEU A 292 0.48 -32.39 -3.89
CA LEU A 292 -0.89 -32.43 -4.39
C LEU A 292 -1.80 -33.20 -3.42
N GLN A 293 -1.33 -34.33 -2.87
CA GLN A 293 -2.04 -35.08 -1.84
C GLN A 293 -2.23 -34.28 -0.55
N GLU A 294 -1.21 -33.57 -0.05
CA GLU A 294 -1.32 -32.71 1.13
C GLU A 294 -2.24 -31.50 0.91
N ALA A 295 -2.28 -30.98 -0.31
CA ALA A 295 -3.10 -29.83 -0.68
C ALA A 295 -4.55 -30.20 -1.06
N GLY A 296 -4.90 -31.49 -1.05
CA GLY A 296 -6.25 -31.98 -1.35
C GLY A 296 -6.63 -31.90 -2.83
N PHE A 297 -5.65 -32.01 -3.73
CA PHE A 297 -5.85 -32.12 -5.18
C PHE A 297 -5.78 -33.57 -5.67
#